data_AF-A0A7Y2HSR9-F1
#
_entry.id   AF-A0A7Y2HSR9-F1
#
_cell.length_a   1.000
_cell.length_b   1.000
_cell.length_c   1.000
_cell.angle_alpha   90.00
_cell.angle_beta   90.00
_cell.angle_gamma   90.00
#
_symmetry.space_group_name_H-M   'P 1'
#
loop_
_entity.id
_entity.type
_entity.pdbx_description
1 polymer ?
#
loop_
_entity_poly.entity_id
_entity_poly.type
_entity_poly.pdbx_seq_one_letter_code
_entity_poly.pdbx_strand_id
1 'polypeptide(L)'
;MPQHGEHFRTIWLKPDDPSVVQIIDQRLLPHECRVHDLCSWQDGVEAINDMYVRGAPLIGATAAWSLYLAAHSGPDPRANLRQAAAALLDSRPTAINLRWAVKRILALAEHTATAAGLADLIRADAAAICDEELEISRGIGAHGADLLEAISRNKSGRAVNVLTHCNAGALATINWGTATAPIYFAQQRGIDIHVWVDETRPRNQGSQLTAWELARNDIPHTLIVDNAGGHLMQHG
;
A
#
# COMPACT_ATOMS: atom_id res chain seq x y z
N MET A 1 12.83 -11.60 -4.30
CA MET A 1 11.85 -10.51 -4.13
C MET A 1 12.59 -9.22 -4.43
N PRO A 2 12.10 -8.36 -5.35
CA PRO A 2 12.87 -7.21 -5.81
C PRO A 2 13.16 -6.24 -4.66
N GLN A 3 14.35 -5.64 -4.66
CA GLN A 3 14.63 -4.39 -3.94
C GLN A 3 13.60 -3.33 -4.37
N HIS A 4 13.25 -2.36 -3.51
CA HIS A 4 12.32 -1.31 -3.93
C HIS A 4 12.85 -0.60 -5.18
N GLY A 5 11.97 -0.46 -6.16
CA GLY A 5 12.26 0.04 -7.50
C GLY A 5 10.99 0.10 -8.32
N GLU A 6 11.05 0.70 -9.50
CA GLU A 6 9.86 1.03 -10.31
C GLU A 6 8.98 -0.19 -10.69
N HIS A 7 9.54 -1.41 -10.62
CA HIS A 7 8.84 -2.63 -10.98
C HIS A 7 8.17 -3.37 -9.80
N PHE A 8 8.43 -2.98 -8.55
CA PHE A 8 7.77 -3.61 -7.40
C PHE A 8 6.31 -3.13 -7.29
N ARG A 9 5.38 -4.05 -7.08
CA ARG A 9 3.99 -3.75 -6.72
C ARG A 9 3.50 -4.71 -5.64
N THR A 10 2.65 -4.23 -4.75
CA THR A 10 2.00 -5.03 -3.70
C THR A 10 0.73 -5.73 -4.14
N ILE A 11 0.15 -5.28 -5.26
CA ILE A 11 -1.03 -5.85 -5.92
C ILE A 11 -0.91 -5.72 -7.43
N TRP A 12 -1.22 -6.78 -8.16
CA TRP A 12 -1.20 -6.79 -9.63
C TRP A 12 -2.14 -7.86 -10.19
N LEU A 13 -2.57 -7.68 -11.44
CA LEU A 13 -3.27 -8.73 -12.18
C LEU A 13 -2.28 -9.80 -12.61
N LYS A 14 -2.61 -11.09 -12.41
CA LYS A 14 -1.74 -12.20 -12.80
C LYS A 14 -1.51 -12.17 -14.32
N PRO A 15 -0.25 -12.11 -14.81
CA PRO A 15 0.03 -11.87 -16.23
C PRO A 15 -0.62 -12.88 -17.19
N ASP A 16 -0.70 -14.13 -16.78
CA ASP A 16 -1.20 -15.24 -17.61
C ASP A 16 -2.65 -15.64 -17.31
N ASP A 17 -3.32 -14.95 -16.37
CA ASP A 17 -4.68 -15.28 -15.94
C ASP A 17 -5.46 -14.04 -15.48
N PRO A 18 -6.34 -13.48 -16.33
CA PRO A 18 -7.10 -12.29 -15.98
C PRO A 18 -8.16 -12.54 -14.90
N SER A 19 -8.42 -13.79 -14.54
CA SER A 19 -9.36 -14.12 -13.46
C SER A 19 -8.73 -14.05 -12.06
N VAL A 20 -7.42 -13.77 -11.99
CA VAL A 20 -6.66 -13.78 -10.74
C VAL A 20 -5.93 -12.46 -10.52
N VAL A 21 -6.17 -11.86 -9.36
CA VAL A 21 -5.38 -10.74 -8.84
C VAL A 21 -4.45 -11.27 -7.75
N GLN A 22 -3.20 -10.85 -7.74
CA GLN A 22 -2.21 -11.30 -6.79
C GLN A 22 -1.85 -10.18 -5.81
N ILE A 23 -1.71 -10.55 -4.53
CA ILE A 23 -1.27 -9.66 -3.45
C ILE A 23 -0.11 -10.30 -2.68
N ILE A 24 0.62 -9.49 -1.93
CA ILE A 24 1.55 -10.01 -0.91
C ILE A 24 0.78 -10.24 0.40
N ASP A 25 0.79 -11.47 0.93
CA ASP A 25 0.18 -11.77 2.23
C ASP A 25 1.04 -11.20 3.36
N GLN A 26 0.61 -10.05 3.89
CA GLN A 26 1.37 -9.32 4.88
C GLN A 26 1.33 -9.96 6.27
N ARG A 27 0.49 -10.97 6.52
CA ARG A 27 0.40 -11.63 7.83
C ARG A 27 1.60 -12.54 8.10
N LEU A 28 2.24 -13.00 7.04
CA LEU A 28 3.36 -13.94 7.11
C LEU A 28 4.72 -13.24 7.26
N LEU A 29 4.76 -11.93 7.03
CA LEU A 29 5.92 -11.10 7.27
C LEU A 29 6.16 -10.93 8.79
N PRO A 30 7.44 -10.88 9.24
CA PRO A 30 8.66 -10.81 8.44
C PRO A 30 9.23 -12.18 8.00
N HIS A 31 8.63 -13.28 8.45
CA HIS A 31 9.19 -14.63 8.32
C HIS A 31 9.11 -15.19 6.90
N GLU A 32 8.03 -14.89 6.19
CA GLU A 32 7.80 -15.36 4.84
C GLU A 32 7.13 -14.28 3.98
N CYS A 33 7.70 -14.04 2.80
CA CYS A 33 7.06 -13.20 1.78
C CYS A 33 6.39 -14.13 0.76
N ARG A 34 5.06 -14.26 0.85
CA ARG A 34 4.25 -15.14 0.00
C ARG A 34 3.26 -14.33 -0.82
N VAL A 35 3.12 -14.71 -2.08
CA VAL A 35 2.06 -14.21 -2.96
C VAL A 35 0.78 -15.00 -2.71
N HIS A 36 -0.35 -14.30 -2.62
CA HIS A 36 -1.68 -14.87 -2.45
C HIS A 36 -2.56 -14.48 -3.63
N ASP A 37 -3.27 -15.47 -4.19
CA ASP A 37 -4.15 -15.31 -5.34
C ASP A 37 -5.57 -14.99 -4.84
N LEU A 38 -6.13 -13.89 -5.35
CA LEU A 38 -7.53 -13.51 -5.22
C LEU A 38 -8.23 -13.90 -6.52
N CYS A 39 -9.06 -14.94 -6.46
CA CYS A 39 -9.80 -15.51 -7.58
C CYS A 39 -11.25 -15.01 -7.62
N SER A 40 -11.70 -14.31 -6.58
CA SER A 40 -13.05 -13.77 -6.46
C SER A 40 -13.07 -12.42 -5.75
N TRP A 41 -14.18 -11.68 -5.88
CA TRP A 41 -14.34 -10.43 -5.13
C TRP A 41 -14.52 -10.67 -3.62
N GLN A 42 -14.98 -11.87 -3.24
CA GLN A 42 -15.08 -12.31 -1.85
C GLN A 42 -13.69 -12.49 -1.24
N ASP A 43 -12.74 -13.03 -2.00
CA ASP A 43 -11.34 -13.18 -1.54
C ASP A 43 -10.74 -11.80 -1.25
N GLY A 44 -11.07 -10.78 -2.06
CA GLY A 44 -10.67 -9.41 -1.80
C GLY A 44 -11.30 -8.79 -0.55
N VAL A 45 -12.57 -9.09 -0.26
CA VAL A 45 -13.23 -8.69 1.00
C VAL A 45 -12.56 -9.37 2.20
N GLU A 46 -12.28 -10.68 2.11
CA GLU A 46 -11.54 -11.43 3.13
C GLU A 46 -10.15 -10.82 3.34
N ALA A 47 -9.40 -10.58 2.27
CA ALA A 47 -8.06 -10.01 2.33
C ALA A 47 -8.02 -8.64 3.04
N ILE A 48 -9.06 -7.83 2.88
CA ILE A 48 -9.19 -6.53 3.57
C ILE A 48 -9.57 -6.70 5.05
N ASN A 49 -10.51 -7.60 5.36
CA ASN A 49 -11.00 -7.86 6.72
C ASN A 49 -9.92 -8.51 7.59
N ASP A 50 -9.30 -9.55 7.07
CA ASP A 50 -8.33 -10.38 7.79
C ASP A 50 -6.89 -9.84 7.66
N MET A 51 -6.75 -8.65 7.07
CA MET A 51 -5.51 -7.88 6.97
C MET A 51 -4.40 -8.61 6.21
N TYR A 52 -4.74 -9.33 5.13
CA TYR A 52 -3.75 -9.83 4.16
C TYR A 52 -3.09 -8.61 3.52
N VAL A 53 -3.93 -7.61 3.21
CA VAL A 53 -3.52 -6.27 2.82
C VAL A 53 -3.88 -5.26 3.91
N ARG A 54 -3.03 -4.24 4.05
CA ARG A 54 -3.24 -3.12 4.98
C ARG A 54 -2.58 -1.86 4.41
N GLY A 55 -2.91 -0.71 5.00
CA GLY A 55 -2.56 0.60 4.45
C GLY A 55 -3.67 1.15 3.55
N ALA A 56 -4.03 2.41 3.76
CA ALA A 56 -5.23 2.96 3.13
C ALA A 56 -5.16 2.92 1.59
N PRO A 57 -4.05 3.27 0.93
CA PRO A 57 -3.97 3.21 -0.53
C PRO A 57 -4.08 1.78 -1.07
N LEU A 58 -3.38 0.81 -0.49
CA LEU A 58 -3.47 -0.60 -0.92
C LEU A 58 -4.87 -1.18 -0.71
N ILE A 59 -5.55 -0.84 0.39
CA ILE A 59 -6.96 -1.25 0.60
C ILE A 59 -7.86 -0.68 -0.50
N GLY A 60 -7.65 0.57 -0.92
CA GLY A 60 -8.38 1.18 -2.03
C GLY A 60 -8.18 0.44 -3.35
N ALA A 61 -6.93 0.13 -3.70
CA ALA A 61 -6.63 -0.64 -4.90
C ALA A 61 -7.17 -2.08 -4.85
N THR A 62 -7.09 -2.74 -3.69
CA THR A 62 -7.68 -4.07 -3.49
C THR A 62 -9.18 -4.05 -3.71
N ALA A 63 -9.88 -3.02 -3.24
CA ALA A 63 -11.31 -2.84 -3.50
C ALA A 63 -11.60 -2.64 -4.99
N ALA A 64 -10.82 -1.84 -5.71
CA ALA A 64 -10.98 -1.65 -7.15
C ALA A 64 -10.78 -2.96 -7.95
N TRP A 65 -9.73 -3.71 -7.63
CA TRP A 65 -9.47 -5.03 -8.22
C TRP A 65 -10.53 -6.07 -7.87
N SER A 66 -11.09 -6.00 -6.66
CA SER A 66 -12.22 -6.86 -6.27
C SER A 66 -13.48 -6.55 -7.10
N LEU A 67 -13.75 -5.28 -7.38
CA LEU A 67 -14.85 -4.87 -8.25
C LEU A 67 -14.62 -5.30 -9.70
N TYR A 68 -13.37 -5.30 -10.17
CA TYR A 68 -13.00 -5.93 -11.44
C TYR A 68 -13.36 -7.42 -11.46
N LEU A 69 -12.93 -8.19 -10.47
CA LEU A 69 -13.25 -9.62 -10.37
C LEU A 69 -14.77 -9.87 -10.30
N ALA A 70 -15.53 -8.98 -9.65
CA ALA A 70 -17.00 -9.04 -9.63
C ALA A 70 -17.61 -8.82 -11.02
N ALA A 71 -17.11 -7.85 -11.79
CA ALA A 71 -17.61 -7.58 -13.14
C ALA A 71 -17.12 -8.61 -14.17
N HIS A 72 -15.95 -9.22 -13.95
CA HIS A 72 -15.37 -10.25 -14.79
C HIS A 72 -16.05 -11.62 -14.59
N SER A 73 -16.63 -11.84 -13.40
CA SER A 73 -17.32 -13.08 -13.08
C SER A 73 -18.80 -13.07 -13.52
N GLY A 74 -19.22 -14.16 -14.15
CA GLY A 74 -20.64 -14.46 -14.38
C GLY A 74 -21.36 -13.64 -15.46
N PRO A 75 -22.65 -13.92 -15.68
CA PRO A 75 -23.43 -13.35 -16.79
C PRO A 75 -24.02 -11.96 -16.51
N ASP A 76 -24.08 -11.52 -15.25
CA ASP A 76 -24.61 -10.18 -14.86
C ASP A 76 -23.56 -9.36 -14.08
N PRO A 77 -22.63 -8.69 -14.80
CA PRO A 77 -21.60 -7.86 -14.19
C PRO A 77 -22.15 -6.78 -13.27
N ARG A 78 -23.34 -6.23 -13.55
CA ARG A 78 -23.88 -5.10 -12.77
C ARG A 78 -24.46 -5.56 -11.43
N ALA A 79 -25.15 -6.69 -11.41
CA ALA A 79 -25.62 -7.28 -10.15
C ALA A 79 -24.44 -7.62 -9.24
N ASN A 80 -23.42 -8.29 -9.80
CA ASN A 80 -22.21 -8.67 -9.06
C ASN A 80 -21.47 -7.45 -8.53
N LEU A 81 -21.33 -6.39 -9.33
CA LEU A 81 -20.67 -5.16 -8.92
C LEU A 81 -21.38 -4.49 -7.73
N ARG A 82 -22.72 -4.44 -7.73
CA ARG A 82 -23.50 -3.88 -6.61
C ARG A 82 -23.32 -4.69 -5.33
N GLN A 83 -23.34 -6.02 -5.43
CA GLN A 83 -23.14 -6.90 -4.28
C GLN A 83 -21.73 -6.75 -3.71
N ALA A 84 -20.70 -6.78 -4.57
CA ALA A 84 -19.32 -6.61 -4.16
C ALA A 84 -19.07 -5.23 -3.53
N ALA A 85 -19.61 -4.16 -4.13
CA ALA A 85 -19.48 -2.82 -3.59
C ALA A 85 -20.10 -2.68 -2.19
N ALA A 86 -21.28 -3.26 -1.97
CA ALA A 86 -21.93 -3.25 -0.65
C ALA A 86 -21.07 -3.98 0.40
N ALA A 87 -20.56 -5.18 0.06
CA ALA A 87 -19.71 -5.97 0.96
C ALA A 87 -18.38 -5.27 1.27
N LEU A 88 -17.73 -4.67 0.26
CA LEU A 88 -16.50 -3.92 0.44
C LEU A 88 -16.71 -2.71 1.36
N LEU A 89 -17.81 -1.96 1.19
CA LEU A 89 -18.09 -0.79 2.03
C LEU A 89 -18.36 -1.16 3.50
N ASP A 90 -18.89 -2.37 3.75
CA ASP A 90 -19.13 -2.90 5.09
C ASP A 90 -17.86 -3.46 5.75
N SER A 91 -16.91 -3.98 4.95
CA SER A 91 -15.65 -4.57 5.45
C SER A 91 -14.89 -3.65 6.41
N ARG A 92 -14.71 -2.38 6.02
CA ARG A 92 -13.99 -1.36 6.82
C ARG A 92 -14.62 0.03 6.62
N PRO A 93 -15.71 0.36 7.34
CA PRO A 93 -16.52 1.55 7.07
C PRO A 93 -15.76 2.89 7.19
N THR A 94 -14.67 2.92 7.95
CA THR A 94 -13.82 4.10 8.18
C THR A 94 -12.71 4.27 7.13
N ALA A 95 -12.48 3.28 6.25
CA ALA A 95 -11.44 3.35 5.23
C ALA A 95 -11.87 4.27 4.07
N ILE A 96 -11.40 5.53 4.11
CA ILE A 96 -11.76 6.54 3.12
C ILE A 96 -11.30 6.15 1.70
N ASN A 97 -10.08 5.64 1.55
CA ASN A 97 -9.56 5.20 0.25
C ASN A 97 -10.36 4.03 -0.35
N LEU A 98 -10.85 3.11 0.50
CA LEU A 98 -11.77 2.05 0.07
C LEU A 98 -13.03 2.68 -0.52
N ARG A 99 -13.68 3.56 0.26
CA ARG A 99 -14.91 4.22 -0.15
C ARG A 99 -14.74 5.04 -1.42
N TRP A 100 -13.61 5.74 -1.56
CA TRP A 100 -13.26 6.48 -2.76
C TRP A 100 -13.15 5.57 -3.98
N ALA A 101 -12.39 4.47 -3.88
CA ALA A 101 -12.19 3.53 -4.99
C ALA A 101 -13.52 2.88 -5.41
N VAL A 102 -14.33 2.43 -4.45
CA VAL A 102 -15.65 1.85 -4.73
C VAL A 102 -16.55 2.87 -5.44
N LYS A 103 -16.62 4.11 -4.96
CA LYS A 103 -17.44 5.16 -5.60
C LYS A 103 -16.98 5.48 -7.02
N ARG A 104 -15.66 5.55 -7.25
CA ARG A 104 -15.08 5.81 -8.57
C ARG A 104 -15.49 4.73 -9.58
N ILE A 105 -15.34 3.46 -9.21
CA ILE A 105 -15.70 2.34 -10.09
C ILE A 105 -17.22 2.25 -10.32
N LEU A 106 -18.03 2.47 -9.29
CA LEU A 106 -19.49 2.49 -9.46
C LEU A 106 -19.94 3.61 -10.41
N ALA A 107 -19.38 4.82 -10.27
CA ALA A 107 -19.66 5.91 -11.18
C ALA A 107 -19.28 5.56 -12.63
N LEU A 108 -18.11 4.94 -12.86
CA LEU A 108 -17.71 4.46 -14.17
C LEU A 108 -18.73 3.46 -14.76
N ALA A 109 -19.19 2.52 -13.94
CA ALA A 109 -20.17 1.52 -14.36
C ALA A 109 -21.55 2.12 -14.68
N GLU A 110 -21.98 3.14 -13.94
CA GLU A 110 -23.25 3.86 -14.17
C GLU A 110 -23.26 4.61 -15.51
N HIS A 111 -22.13 5.21 -15.91
CA HIS A 111 -22.01 5.95 -17.18
C HIS A 111 -21.76 5.05 -18.40
N THR A 112 -21.49 3.76 -18.19
CA THR A 112 -21.31 2.79 -19.27
C THR A 112 -22.68 2.26 -19.68
N ALA A 113 -23.09 2.37 -20.95
CA ALA A 113 -24.42 1.93 -21.39
C ALA A 113 -24.55 0.40 -21.47
N THR A 114 -23.56 -0.28 -22.05
CA THR A 114 -23.58 -1.72 -22.31
C THR A 114 -22.84 -2.53 -21.25
N ALA A 115 -23.32 -3.73 -20.93
CA ALA A 115 -22.58 -4.69 -20.12
C ALA A 115 -21.34 -5.23 -20.85
N ALA A 116 -21.38 -5.30 -22.18
CA ALA A 116 -20.23 -5.65 -23.01
C ALA A 116 -19.09 -4.63 -22.78
N GLY A 117 -17.89 -5.15 -22.46
CA GLY A 117 -16.71 -4.33 -22.19
C GLY A 117 -16.63 -3.68 -20.79
N LEU A 118 -17.66 -3.84 -19.94
CA LEU A 118 -17.65 -3.22 -18.61
C LEU A 118 -16.48 -3.73 -17.74
N ALA A 119 -16.21 -5.04 -17.76
CA ALA A 119 -15.08 -5.62 -17.03
C ALA A 119 -13.73 -5.05 -17.49
N ASP A 120 -13.54 -4.81 -18.79
CA ASP A 120 -12.32 -4.22 -19.33
C ASP A 120 -12.16 -2.75 -18.94
N LEU A 121 -13.25 -1.97 -18.93
CA LEU A 121 -13.22 -0.59 -18.44
C LEU A 121 -12.86 -0.53 -16.95
N ILE A 122 -13.45 -1.39 -16.13
CA ILE A 122 -13.14 -1.48 -14.70
C ILE A 122 -11.71 -1.97 -14.48
N ARG A 123 -11.21 -2.92 -15.30
CA ARG A 123 -9.81 -3.36 -15.28
C ARG A 123 -8.86 -2.21 -15.54
N ALA A 124 -9.12 -1.42 -16.58
CA ALA A 124 -8.32 -0.25 -16.92
C ALA A 124 -8.31 0.79 -15.79
N ASP A 125 -9.47 1.05 -15.18
CA ASP A 125 -9.54 2.04 -14.09
C ASP A 125 -8.94 1.52 -12.77
N ALA A 126 -9.04 0.22 -12.47
CA ALA A 126 -8.35 -0.39 -11.34
C ALA A 126 -6.82 -0.31 -11.48
N ALA A 127 -6.30 -0.52 -12.70
CA ALA A 127 -4.90 -0.28 -13.01
C ALA A 127 -4.53 1.21 -12.88
N ALA A 128 -5.37 2.11 -13.40
CA ALA A 128 -5.15 3.56 -13.29
C ALA A 128 -5.10 4.03 -11.84
N ILE A 129 -5.95 3.51 -10.95
CA ILE A 129 -5.88 3.79 -9.51
C ILE A 129 -4.50 3.42 -8.94
N CYS A 130 -3.92 2.29 -9.38
CA CYS A 130 -2.61 1.87 -8.92
C CYS A 130 -1.49 2.76 -9.46
N ASP A 131 -1.59 3.18 -10.72
CA ASP A 131 -0.61 4.05 -11.37
C ASP A 131 -0.66 5.48 -10.81
N GLU A 132 -1.84 6.02 -10.55
CA GLU A 132 -2.02 7.30 -9.87
C GLU A 132 -1.42 7.27 -8.45
N GLU A 133 -1.62 6.19 -7.71
CA GLU A 133 -1.03 6.02 -6.36
C GLU A 133 0.50 5.96 -6.42
N LEU A 134 1.07 5.29 -7.43
CA LEU A 134 2.51 5.23 -7.66
C LEU A 134 3.09 6.64 -7.87
N GLU A 135 2.43 7.47 -8.66
CA GLU A 135 2.87 8.86 -8.89
C GLU A 135 2.70 9.74 -7.65
N ILE A 136 1.62 9.55 -6.88
CA ILE A 136 1.40 10.25 -5.61
C ILE A 136 2.50 9.89 -4.61
N SER A 137 2.79 8.60 -4.41
CA SER A 137 3.82 8.12 -3.49
C SER A 137 5.22 8.56 -3.92
N ARG A 138 5.52 8.53 -5.23
CA ARG A 138 6.75 9.10 -5.81
C ARG A 138 6.88 10.60 -5.51
N GLY A 139 5.80 11.37 -5.71
CA GLY A 139 5.77 12.80 -5.43
C GLY A 139 6.00 13.12 -3.94
N ILE A 140 5.34 12.39 -3.04
CA ILE A 140 5.55 12.49 -1.59
C ILE A 140 7.01 12.20 -1.24
N GLY A 141 7.58 11.13 -1.80
CA GLY A 141 8.97 10.75 -1.59
C GLY A 141 9.95 11.83 -2.03
N ALA A 142 9.79 12.35 -3.26
CA ALA A 142 10.65 13.39 -3.80
C ALA A 142 10.62 14.67 -2.97
N HIS A 143 9.42 15.19 -2.66
CA HIS A 143 9.28 16.42 -1.86
C HIS A 143 9.73 16.25 -0.42
N GLY A 144 9.46 15.10 0.21
CA GLY A 144 9.94 14.83 1.56
C GLY A 144 11.46 14.66 1.63
N ALA A 145 12.09 14.11 0.59
CA ALA A 145 13.54 14.00 0.52
C ALA A 145 14.22 15.37 0.46
N ASP A 146 13.60 16.38 -0.17
CA ASP A 146 14.10 17.76 -0.16
C ASP A 146 14.17 18.32 1.28
N LEU A 147 13.19 17.98 2.13
CA LEU A 147 13.20 18.37 3.54
C LEU A 147 14.32 17.67 4.32
N LEU A 148 14.50 16.36 4.09
CA LEU A 148 15.56 15.58 4.73
C LEU A 148 16.94 16.08 4.31
N GLU A 149 17.12 16.46 3.05
CA GLU A 149 18.35 17.07 2.54
C GLU A 149 18.64 18.40 3.22
N ALA A 150 17.64 19.28 3.34
CA ALA A 150 17.78 20.55 4.05
C ALA A 150 18.16 20.36 5.52
N ILE A 151 17.59 19.35 6.20
CA ILE A 151 17.96 18.99 7.57
C ILE A 151 19.39 18.47 7.63
N SER A 152 19.80 17.60 6.70
CA SER A 152 21.14 17.00 6.65
C SER A 152 22.25 18.06 6.56
N ARG A 153 22.04 19.12 5.77
CA ARG A 153 22.98 20.26 5.67
C ARG A 153 23.30 20.92 7.01
N ASN A 154 22.40 20.83 7.99
CA ASN A 154 22.55 21.39 9.33
C ASN A 154 23.11 20.40 10.37
N LYS A 155 23.44 19.16 9.98
CA LYS A 155 23.86 18.09 10.91
C LYS A 155 25.38 17.91 11.03
N SER A 156 26.18 18.71 10.31
CA SER A 156 27.66 18.67 10.33
C SER A 156 28.22 17.26 10.06
N GLY A 157 27.63 16.54 9.10
CA GLY A 157 28.04 15.18 8.73
C GLY A 157 27.46 14.06 9.61
N ARG A 158 26.59 14.37 10.57
CA ARG A 158 25.80 13.35 11.30
C ARG A 158 24.56 12.95 10.50
N ALA A 159 24.10 11.72 10.71
CA ALA A 159 22.85 11.23 10.16
C ALA A 159 21.63 12.09 10.53
N VAL A 160 20.66 12.15 9.63
CA VAL A 160 19.31 12.63 9.93
C VAL A 160 18.55 11.51 10.64
N ASN A 161 18.21 11.73 11.91
CA ASN A 161 17.37 10.81 12.68
C ASN A 161 15.89 11.04 12.33
N VAL A 162 15.20 9.99 11.88
CA VAL A 162 13.77 10.01 11.57
C VAL A 162 13.06 9.03 12.50
N LEU A 163 12.01 9.46 13.21
CA LEU A 163 11.12 8.54 13.93
C LEU A 163 9.88 8.29 13.08
N THR A 164 9.47 7.03 12.92
CA THR A 164 8.26 6.64 12.21
C THR A 164 7.40 5.69 13.03
N HIS A 165 6.10 5.67 12.72
CA HIS A 165 5.08 4.91 13.43
C HIS A 165 4.20 4.12 12.46
N CYS A 166 3.76 2.92 12.86
CA CYS A 166 3.05 1.97 12.01
C CYS A 166 3.85 1.56 10.78
N ASN A 167 3.17 1.06 9.73
CA ASN A 167 3.74 0.89 8.40
C ASN A 167 3.00 1.79 7.41
N ALA A 168 3.72 2.78 6.92
CA ALA A 168 3.29 3.70 5.87
C ALA A 168 4.27 3.64 4.68
N GLY A 169 4.85 2.46 4.47
CA GLY A 169 5.79 2.17 3.40
C GLY A 169 5.18 1.45 2.22
N ALA A 170 6.02 0.80 1.42
CA ALA A 170 5.62 0.23 0.15
C ALA A 170 4.55 -0.85 0.32
N LEU A 171 4.59 -1.64 1.41
CA LEU A 171 3.57 -2.64 1.74
C LEU A 171 2.21 -2.01 2.13
N ALA A 172 2.16 -0.72 2.48
CA ALA A 172 0.92 -0.02 2.79
C ALA A 172 0.26 0.66 1.57
N THR A 173 0.97 0.68 0.45
CA THR A 173 0.64 1.39 -0.79
C THR A 173 0.80 0.43 -1.97
N ILE A 174 0.91 0.93 -3.21
CA ILE A 174 1.24 0.10 -4.39
C ILE A 174 2.75 -0.10 -4.47
N ASN A 175 3.51 0.95 -4.21
CA ASN A 175 4.97 1.00 -4.12
C ASN A 175 5.37 2.20 -3.23
N TRP A 176 6.66 2.46 -3.03
CA TRP A 176 7.31 3.59 -2.33
C TRP A 176 6.84 3.91 -0.91
N GLY A 177 5.55 4.10 -0.69
CA GLY A 177 4.94 4.45 0.57
C GLY A 177 4.54 5.92 0.63
N THR A 178 4.23 6.36 1.84
CA THR A 178 4.00 7.76 2.15
C THR A 178 5.07 8.25 3.11
N ALA A 179 5.00 7.92 4.40
CA ALA A 179 5.96 8.41 5.39
C ALA A 179 7.38 7.85 5.21
N THR A 180 7.52 6.63 4.65
CA THR A 180 8.86 6.05 4.40
C THR A 180 9.38 6.36 2.99
N ALA A 181 8.54 6.82 2.06
CA ALA A 181 8.99 7.18 0.71
C ALA A 181 10.11 8.25 0.72
N PRO A 182 10.01 9.34 1.53
CA PRO A 182 11.11 10.30 1.68
C PRO A 182 12.44 9.67 2.11
N ILE A 183 12.39 8.62 2.95
CA ILE A 183 13.56 7.92 3.45
C ILE A 183 14.25 7.17 2.31
N TYR A 184 13.49 6.42 1.51
CA TYR A 184 14.01 5.71 0.32
C TYR A 184 14.65 6.70 -0.67
N PHE A 185 13.98 7.82 -0.96
CA PHE A 185 14.48 8.81 -1.91
C PHE A 185 15.71 9.54 -1.37
N ALA A 186 15.77 9.83 -0.09
CA ALA A 186 16.93 10.48 0.51
C ALA A 186 18.15 9.54 0.55
N GLN A 187 17.96 8.24 0.81
CA GLN A 187 19.02 7.23 0.68
C GLN A 187 19.55 7.16 -0.76
N GLN A 188 18.68 7.17 -1.78
CA GLN A 188 19.08 7.21 -3.19
C GLN A 188 19.91 8.46 -3.55
N ARG A 189 19.70 9.58 -2.84
CA ARG A 189 20.50 10.81 -2.97
C ARG A 189 21.80 10.77 -2.14
N GLY A 190 22.09 9.67 -1.45
CA GLY A 190 23.27 9.54 -0.59
C GLY A 190 23.19 10.32 0.72
N ILE A 191 21.98 10.69 1.17
CA ILE A 191 21.78 11.38 2.45
C ILE A 191 21.86 10.33 3.57
N ASP A 192 22.73 10.57 4.55
CA ASP A 192 22.87 9.71 5.73
C ASP A 192 21.64 9.83 6.64
N ILE A 193 20.95 8.72 6.85
CA ILE A 193 19.69 8.63 7.61
C ILE A 193 19.74 7.44 8.54
N HIS A 194 19.24 7.63 9.76
CA HIS A 194 18.90 6.55 10.68
C HIS A 194 17.42 6.65 11.06
N VAL A 195 16.72 5.51 11.01
CA VAL A 195 15.28 5.44 11.29
C VAL A 195 15.01 4.76 12.62
N TRP A 196 14.34 5.46 13.53
CA TRP A 196 13.73 4.88 14.72
C TRP A 196 12.33 4.39 14.35
N VAL A 197 12.05 3.12 14.62
CA VAL A 197 10.78 2.47 14.25
C VAL A 197 10.05 2.05 15.51
N ASP A 198 8.86 2.61 15.74
CA ASP A 198 7.98 2.16 16.82
C ASP A 198 7.44 0.74 16.52
N GLU A 199 7.42 -0.17 17.49
CA GLU A 199 6.89 -1.52 17.29
C GLU A 199 5.43 -1.53 16.79
N THR A 200 4.64 -0.55 17.21
CA THR A 200 3.24 -0.29 16.89
C THR A 200 2.29 -1.37 17.40
N ARG A 201 2.10 -1.45 18.72
CA ARG A 201 1.14 -2.38 19.34
C ARG A 201 -0.32 -2.03 18.93
N PRO A 202 -1.23 -3.02 18.92
CA PRO A 202 -1.02 -4.45 19.22
C PRO A 202 -0.69 -5.30 17.99
N ARG A 203 -0.75 -4.72 16.78
CA ARG A 203 -0.60 -5.43 15.50
C ARG A 203 0.84 -5.47 15.00
N ASN A 204 1.73 -4.77 15.68
CA ASN A 204 3.17 -4.85 15.51
C ASN A 204 3.64 -4.44 14.09
N GLN A 205 2.97 -3.49 13.45
CA GLN A 205 3.25 -3.14 12.05
C GLN A 205 4.66 -2.59 11.85
N GLY A 206 5.16 -1.76 12.77
CA GLY A 206 6.51 -1.22 12.63
C GLY A 206 7.57 -2.31 12.79
N SER A 207 7.42 -3.20 13.76
CA SER A 207 8.35 -4.33 13.95
C SER A 207 8.27 -5.39 12.84
N GLN A 208 7.08 -5.70 12.33
CA GLN A 208 6.88 -6.79 11.36
C GLN A 208 7.05 -6.34 9.90
N LEU A 209 6.67 -5.10 9.58
CA LEU A 209 6.62 -4.62 8.19
C LEU A 209 7.64 -3.52 7.94
N THR A 210 7.64 -2.45 8.73
CA THR A 210 8.54 -1.32 8.47
C THR A 210 10.00 -1.71 8.67
N ALA A 211 10.34 -2.36 9.79
CA ALA A 211 11.69 -2.87 9.99
C ALA A 211 12.10 -3.88 8.90
N TRP A 212 11.15 -4.70 8.44
CA TRP A 212 11.40 -5.62 7.32
C TRP A 212 11.69 -4.89 6.01
N GLU A 213 10.91 -3.86 5.65
CA GLU A 213 11.14 -3.04 4.45
C GLU A 213 12.48 -2.30 4.54
N LEU A 214 12.77 -1.66 5.67
CA LEU A 214 14.03 -0.92 5.86
C LEU A 214 15.25 -1.84 5.81
N ALA A 215 15.18 -3.01 6.45
CA ALA A 215 16.24 -4.02 6.39
C ALA A 215 16.49 -4.52 4.96
N ARG A 216 15.44 -4.70 4.16
CA ARG A 216 15.54 -5.15 2.77
C ARG A 216 16.17 -4.13 1.82
N ASN A 217 16.19 -2.86 2.21
CA ASN A 217 16.76 -1.76 1.43
C ASN A 217 18.03 -1.20 2.09
N ASP A 218 18.64 -1.94 3.01
CA ASP A 218 19.88 -1.56 3.68
C ASP A 218 19.81 -0.16 4.35
N ILE A 219 18.63 0.22 4.84
CA ILE A 219 18.45 1.49 5.58
C ILE A 219 18.78 1.25 7.05
N PRO A 220 19.72 2.01 7.64
CA PRO A 220 20.01 1.95 9.07
C PRO A 220 18.77 2.25 9.89
N HIS A 221 18.38 1.32 10.77
CA HIS A 221 17.21 1.50 11.62
C HIS A 221 17.36 0.79 12.97
N THR A 222 16.61 1.28 13.95
CA THR A 222 16.49 0.67 15.28
C THR A 222 15.02 0.54 15.65
N LEU A 223 14.61 -0.68 15.97
CA LEU A 223 13.27 -0.97 16.51
C LEU A 223 13.19 -0.56 17.98
N ILE A 224 12.11 0.13 18.35
CA ILE A 224 11.87 0.59 19.72
C ILE A 224 10.45 0.25 20.17
N VAL A 225 10.25 0.21 21.48
CA VAL A 225 8.90 0.12 22.07
C VAL A 225 8.18 1.46 21.93
N ASP A 226 6.85 1.44 21.79
CA ASP A 226 6.03 2.63 21.49
C ASP A 226 6.22 3.78 22.51
N ASN A 227 6.53 3.46 23.76
CA ASN A 227 6.73 4.46 24.82
C ASN A 227 8.15 5.05 24.89
N ALA A 228 9.10 4.57 24.08
CA ALA A 228 10.47 5.09 24.03
C ALA A 228 10.61 6.32 23.12
N GLY A 229 9.71 6.52 22.15
CA GLY A 229 9.82 7.61 21.17
C GLY A 229 9.93 9.00 21.81
N GLY A 230 9.11 9.29 22.82
CA GLY A 230 9.16 10.56 23.55
C GLY A 230 10.48 10.77 24.31
N HIS A 231 11.02 9.70 24.91
CA HIS A 231 12.30 9.74 25.59
C HIS A 231 13.46 10.00 24.61
N LEU A 232 13.45 9.33 23.45
CA LEU A 232 14.47 9.54 22.42
C LEU A 232 14.46 10.97 21.87
N MET A 233 13.28 11.52 21.57
CA MET A 233 13.16 12.91 21.11
C MET A 233 13.73 13.92 22.11
N GLN A 234 13.66 13.63 23.42
CA GLN A 234 14.24 14.48 24.46
C GLN A 234 15.78 14.48 24.44
N HIS A 235 16.40 13.38 24.00
CA HIS A 235 17.85 13.18 24.05
C HIS A 235 18.58 13.47 22.72
N GLY A 236 17.83 13.71 21.64
CA GLY A 236 18.36 14.12 20.32
C GLY A 236 18.89 12.98 19.46
#